data_AF-A0A2S3ZU00-F1
#
_entry.id   AF-A0A2S3ZU00-F1
#
_cell.length_a   1.000
_cell.length_b   1.000
_cell.length_c   1.000
_cell.angle_alpha   90.00
_cell.angle_beta   90.00
_cell.angle_gamma   90.00
#
_symmetry.space_group_name_H-M   'P 1'
#
loop_
_entity.id
_entity.type
_entity.pdbx_description
1 polymer ?
#
loop_
_entity_poly.entity_id
_entity_poly.type
_entity_poly.pdbx_seq_one_letter_code
_entity_poly.pdbx_strand_id
1 'polypeptide(L)' 'MADKQLDGLLKDLESQGFTIERRSRGLFAYSPDRTKAPVAIHLTPSDHRSWLNMLSQLKRAGYIRKRK' A
#
# COMPACT_ATOMS: atom_id res chain seq x y z
N MET A 1 -2.62 13.15 -11.82
CA MET A 1 -2.35 13.66 -10.45
C MET A 1 -2.50 12.59 -9.37
N ALA A 2 -3.34 11.54 -9.57
CA ALA A 2 -3.40 10.35 -8.71
C ALA A 2 -2.10 9.52 -8.71
N ASP A 3 -1.39 9.45 -9.84
CA ASP A 3 -0.20 8.60 -10.00
C ASP A 3 0.97 8.93 -9.09
N LYS A 4 1.24 10.21 -8.78
CA LYS A 4 2.46 10.57 -8.03
C LYS A 4 2.42 10.12 -6.56
N GLN A 5 1.25 10.17 -5.93
CA GLN A 5 1.08 9.67 -4.56
C GLN A 5 1.15 8.16 -4.50
N LEU A 6 0.54 7.48 -5.47
CA LEU A 6 0.58 6.03 -5.58
C LEU A 6 2.02 5.55 -5.85
N ASP A 7 2.70 6.12 -6.84
CA ASP A 7 4.09 5.79 -7.17
C ASP A 7 5.04 5.98 -5.97
N GLY A 8 4.87 7.08 -5.23
CA GLY A 8 5.62 7.32 -3.99
C GLY A 8 5.33 6.26 -2.92
N LEU A 9 4.05 5.89 -2.74
CA LEU A 9 3.66 4.83 -1.80
C LEU A 9 4.26 3.48 -2.18
N LEU A 10 4.22 3.11 -3.46
CA LEU A 10 4.76 1.84 -3.95
C LEU A 10 6.28 1.77 -3.71
N LYS A 11 7.01 2.83 -4.04
CA LYS A 11 8.45 2.91 -3.77
C LYS A 11 8.78 2.84 -2.28
N ASP A 12 8.01 3.52 -1.43
CA ASP A 12 8.20 3.46 0.02
C ASP A 12 7.91 2.06 0.58
N LEU A 13 6.88 1.38 0.07
CA LEU A 13 6.54 0.01 0.45
C LEU A 13 7.67 -0.95 0.06
N GLU A 14 8.13 -0.88 -1.18
CA GLU A 14 9.23 -1.70 -1.69
C GLU A 14 10.52 -1.46 -0.90
N SER A 15 10.85 -0.19 -0.59
CA SER A 15 11.99 0.17 0.26
C SER A 15 11.89 -0.38 1.69
N GLN A 16 10.69 -0.70 2.17
CA GLN A 16 10.45 -1.28 3.50
C GLN A 16 10.37 -2.82 3.47
N GLY A 17 10.64 -3.44 2.31
CA GLY A 17 10.60 -4.89 2.15
C GLY A 17 9.20 -5.45 1.90
N PHE A 18 8.22 -4.62 1.58
CA PHE A 18 6.93 -5.11 1.12
C PHE A 18 7.04 -5.61 -0.32
N THR A 19 6.42 -6.75 -0.60
CA THR A 19 6.31 -7.29 -1.96
C THR A 19 5.00 -6.82 -2.57
N ILE A 20 5.08 -6.18 -3.74
CA ILE A 20 3.91 -5.67 -4.45
C ILE A 20 3.60 -6.61 -5.60
N GLU A 21 2.38 -7.14 -5.62
CA GLU A 21 1.95 -8.08 -6.63
C GLU A 21 0.70 -7.56 -7.34
N ARG A 22 0.73 -7.55 -8.67
CA ARG A 22 -0.44 -7.22 -9.49
C ARG A 22 -1.19 -8.51 -9.81
N ARG A 23 -2.41 -8.61 -9.31
CA ARG A 23 -3.37 -9.69 -9.60
C ARG A 23 -4.51 -9.17 -10.48
N SER A 24 -5.30 -10.09 -11.01
CA SER A 24 -6.48 -9.78 -11.84
C SER A 24 -7.51 -8.87 -11.14
N ARG A 25 -7.56 -8.89 -9.80
CA ARG A 25 -8.47 -8.06 -8.97
C ARG A 25 -7.86 -6.74 -8.50
N GLY A 26 -6.59 -6.46 -8.78
CA GLY A 26 -5.91 -5.24 -8.33
C GLY A 26 -4.47 -5.45 -7.88
N LEU A 27 -3.90 -4.44 -7.23
CA LEU A 27 -2.56 -4.52 -6.61
C LEU A 27 -2.68 -4.96 -5.16
N PHE A 28 -1.74 -5.77 -4.71
CA PHE A 28 -1.65 -6.25 -3.33
C PHE A 28 -0.25 -5.98 -2.79
N ALA A 29 -0.18 -5.44 -1.57
CA ALA A 29 1.03 -5.30 -0.79
C ALA A 29 1.12 -6.44 0.23
N TYR A 30 2.14 -7.26 0.09
CA TYR A 30 2.50 -8.31 1.03
C TYR A 30 3.55 -7.77 1.99
N SER A 31 3.28 -7.87 3.29
CA SER A 31 4.26 -7.52 4.32
C SER A 31 5.43 -8.51 4.28
N PRO A 32 6.66 -8.09 4.61
CA PRO A 32 7.76 -9.03 4.86
C PRO A 32 7.42 -10.02 5.99
N ASP A 33 6.54 -9.62 6.90
CA ASP A 33 5.96 -10.50 7.91
C ASP A 33 4.81 -11.32 7.31
N ARG A 34 5.09 -12.59 7.02
CA ARG A 34 4.13 -13.55 6.43
C ARG A 34 2.94 -13.87 7.33
N THR A 35 2.95 -13.45 8.60
CA THR A 35 1.80 -13.61 9.51
C THR A 35 0.69 -12.58 9.23
N LYS A 36 1.01 -11.51 8.50
CA LYS A 36 0.08 -10.41 8.25
C LYS A 36 -0.64 -10.58 6.93
N ALA A 37 -1.92 -10.26 6.93
CA ALA A 37 -2.74 -10.32 5.73
C ALA A 37 -2.25 -9.33 4.66
N PRO A 38 -2.26 -9.72 3.36
CA PRO A 38 -1.95 -8.80 2.28
C PRO A 38 -2.98 -7.68 2.21
N VAL A 39 -2.50 -6.47 1.92
CA VAL A 39 -3.35 -5.28 1.83
C VAL A 39 -3.59 -4.96 0.36
N ALA A 40 -4.87 -4.84 -0.03
CA ALA A 40 -5.22 -4.41 -1.38
C ALA A 40 -4.89 -2.92 -1.56
N ILE A 41 -4.12 -2.58 -2.59
CA ILE A 41 -3.79 -1.21 -2.97
C ILE A 41 -4.85 -0.72 -3.97
N HIS A 42 -5.58 0.33 -3.59
CA HIS A 42 -6.56 0.95 -4.47
C HIS A 42 -5.86 1.89 -5.47
N LEU A 43 -5.98 1.57 -6.76
CA LEU A 43 -5.41 2.34 -7.88
C LEU A 43 -6.07 3.71 -8.09
N THR A 44 -7.33 3.83 -7.68
CA THR A 44 -8.13 5.04 -7.82
C THR A 44 -8.29 5.72 -6.46
N PRO A 45 -7.47 6.74 -6.14
CA PRO A 45 -7.58 7.49 -4.89
C PRO A 45 -8.78 8.46 -4.85
N SER A 46 -9.65 8.46 -5.87
CA SER A 46 -10.86 9.31 -5.93
C SER A 46 -11.76 9.15 -4.71
N ASP A 47 -11.68 8.00 -4.04
CA ASP A 47 -12.36 7.76 -2.77
C ASP A 47 -11.39 7.98 -1.60
N HIS A 48 -11.38 9.20 -1.08
CA HIS A 48 -10.47 9.62 -0.01
C HIS A 48 -10.60 8.76 1.26
N ARG A 49 -11.81 8.27 1.58
CA ARG A 49 -12.03 7.35 2.71
C ARG A 49 -11.37 6.00 2.46
N SER A 50 -11.53 5.45 1.26
CA SER A 50 -10.91 4.18 0.89
C SER A 50 -9.38 4.26 0.93
N TRP A 51 -8.79 5.39 0.51
CA TRP A 51 -7.35 5.63 0.63
C TRP A 51 -6.85 5.65 2.07
N LEU A 52 -7.56 6.34 2.98
CA LEU A 52 -7.21 6.38 4.40
C LEU A 52 -7.36 5.01 5.08
N ASN A 53 -8.39 4.24 4.71
CA ASN A 53 -8.59 2.88 5.21
C ASN A 53 -7.45 1.96 4.77
N MET A 54 -7.05 2.03 3.51
CA MET A 54 -5.90 1.29 2.97
C MET A 54 -4.60 1.64 3.71
N LEU A 55 -4.30 2.92 3.90
CA LEU A 55 -3.12 3.35 4.65
C LEU A 55 -3.14 2.84 6.09
N SER A 56 -4.33 2.79 6.71
CA SER A 56 -4.49 2.24 8.07
C SER A 56 -4.24 0.74 8.11
N GLN A 57 -4.68 -0.01 7.09
CA GLN A 57 -4.36 -1.44 6.94
C GLN A 57 -2.87 -1.67 6.71
N LEU A 58 -2.23 -0.88 5.83
CA LEU A 58 -0.78 -0.93 5.62
C LEU A 58 -0.03 -0.66 6.92
N LYS A 59 -0.44 0.34 7.70
CA LYS A 59 0.18 0.65 9.00
C LYS A 59 0.09 -0.52 9.98
N ARG A 60 -1.06 -1.21 10.03
CA ARG A 60 -1.22 -2.46 10.81
C ARG A 60 -0.33 -3.59 10.27
N ALA A 61 -0.17 -3.66 8.95
CA ALA A 61 0.75 -4.57 8.28
C ALA A 61 2.24 -4.25 8.56
N GLY A 62 2.55 -3.13 9.22
CA GLY A 62 3.91 -2.73 9.59
C GLY A 62 4.51 -1.64 8.69
N TYR A 63 3.72 -1.05 7.79
CA TYR A 63 4.17 0.08 6.99
C TYR A 63 4.35 1.32 7.86
N ILE A 64 5.53 1.91 7.82
CA ILE A 64 5.85 3.15 8.49
C ILE A 64 5.90 4.25 7.43
N ARG A 65 4.91 5.13 7.44
CA ARG A 65 4.90 6.29 6.55
C ARG A 65 6.07 7.20 6.93
N LYS A 66 7.10 7.28 6.10
CA LYS A 66 8.18 8.26 6.27
C LYS A 66 7.56 9.65 6.08
N ARG A 67 7.39 10.40 7.17
CA ARG A 67 7.20 11.85 7.05
C ARG A 67 8.57 12.40 6.65
N LYS A 68 8.64 12.96 5.45
CA LYS A 68 9.74 13.85 5.07
C LYS A 68 9.59 15.16 5.85
#